data_AF-A0A4Q3TWM3-F1
#
_entry.id   AF-A0A4Q3TWM3-F1
#
_cell.length_a   1.000
_cell.length_b   1.000
_cell.length_c   1.000
_cell.angle_alpha   90.00
_cell.angle_beta   90.00
_cell.angle_gamma   90.00
#
_symmetry.space_group_name_H-M   'P 1'
#
loop_
_entity.id
_entity.type
_entity.pdbx_description
1 polymer ?
#
loop_
_entity_poly.entity_id
_entity_poly.type
_entity_poly.pdbx_seq_one_letter_code
_entity_poly.pdbx_strand_id
1 'polypeptide(L)'
;MLAALLVLPANTTLDYTGLPQLVAPSSYDIRGHSATIKIEGETVTVESTTEYRYRGDAATGQVLVSRLRVDAENPEAPPPAFAVEATWDKKPISLAPVADYPKLAGATASPLSGSVPLGKQSTHALRLKMTLPLGRTGKSPQRRIAGYLLEGKMPIGVLNV
;
A
#
# COMPACT_ATOMS: atom_id res chain seq x y z
N MET A 1 17.83 3.13 -8.69
CA MET A 1 17.17 1.82 -8.83
C MET A 1 16.09 1.99 -9.89
N LEU A 2 16.23 1.31 -11.03
CA LEU A 2 15.12 1.16 -11.98
C LEU A 2 13.99 0.45 -11.25
N ALA A 3 12.80 1.06 -11.21
CA ALA A 3 11.59 0.34 -10.86
C ALA A 3 11.52 -0.90 -11.76
N ALA A 4 11.31 -2.07 -11.17
CA ALA A 4 10.92 -3.23 -11.97
C ALA A 4 9.67 -2.79 -12.75
N LEU A 5 9.75 -2.75 -14.08
CA LEU A 5 8.56 -2.49 -14.89
C LEU A 5 7.54 -3.56 -14.47
N LEU A 6 6.48 -3.13 -13.78
CA LEU A 6 5.31 -3.96 -13.57
C LEU A 6 4.82 -4.33 -14.99
N VAL A 7 5.08 -5.57 -15.41
CA VAL A 7 4.54 -6.08 -16.68
C VAL A 7 3.07 -6.41 -16.43
N LEU A 8 2.23 -5.38 -16.48
CA LEU A 8 0.80 -5.52 -16.39
C LEU A 8 0.23 -6.03 -17.72
N PRO A 9 -0.90 -6.76 -17.71
CA PRO A 9 -1.63 -7.07 -18.93
C PRO A 9 -1.94 -5.80 -19.74
N ALA A 10 -2.03 -5.93 -21.06
CA ALA A 10 -2.38 -4.80 -21.92
C ALA A 10 -3.79 -4.26 -21.62
N ASN A 11 -3.99 -2.94 -21.77
CA ASN A 11 -5.25 -2.24 -21.46
C ASN A 11 -5.73 -2.50 -20.01
N THR A 12 -4.82 -2.29 -19.05
CA THR A 12 -5.15 -2.44 -17.62
C THR A 12 -5.66 -1.11 -17.07
N THR A 13 -6.79 -1.16 -16.38
CA THR A 13 -7.26 -0.10 -15.49
C THR A 13 -7.48 -0.69 -14.12
N LEU A 14 -6.73 -0.24 -13.12
CA LEU A 14 -6.68 -0.85 -11.80
C LEU A 14 -6.22 0.16 -10.76
N ASP A 15 -7.02 0.30 -9.70
CA ASP A 15 -6.58 0.88 -8.44
C ASP A 15 -5.95 -0.23 -7.59
N TYR A 16 -4.87 0.07 -6.88
CA TYR A 16 -4.22 -0.88 -5.99
C TYR A 16 -3.44 -0.18 -4.88
N THR A 17 -3.11 -0.96 -3.87
CA THR A 17 -2.22 -0.59 -2.78
C THR A 17 -1.05 -1.56 -2.72
N GLY A 18 -0.20 -1.44 -1.72
CA GLY A 18 0.90 -2.36 -1.50
C GLY A 18 1.32 -2.45 -0.05
N LEU A 19 2.45 -3.11 0.15
CA LEU A 19 3.14 -3.18 1.43
C LEU A 19 3.38 -1.75 1.96
N PRO A 20 2.80 -1.39 3.12
CA PRO A 20 3.06 -0.08 3.69
C PRO A 20 4.51 0.05 4.15
N GLN A 21 5.04 1.27 4.08
CA GLN A 21 6.41 1.57 4.48
C GLN A 21 6.45 2.27 5.83
N LEU A 22 7.50 2.01 6.60
CA LEU A 22 7.81 2.75 7.81
C LEU A 22 9.05 3.62 7.57
N VAL A 23 8.95 4.90 7.87
CA VAL A 23 10.09 5.82 7.96
C VAL A 23 10.34 6.06 9.44
N ALA A 24 11.48 5.59 9.93
CA ALA A 24 11.85 5.66 11.34
C ALA A 24 13.26 6.24 11.49
N PRO A 25 13.57 6.93 12.60
CA PRO A 25 14.89 7.53 12.83
C PRO A 25 15.98 6.50 13.14
N SER A 26 15.60 5.25 13.43
CA SER A 26 16.51 4.13 13.67
C SER A 26 16.08 2.91 12.86
N SER A 27 16.92 1.88 12.88
CA SER A 27 16.66 0.64 12.17
C SER A 27 15.39 -0.05 12.65
N TYR A 28 14.72 -0.69 11.70
CA TYR A 28 13.60 -1.57 11.94
C TYR A 28 13.69 -2.78 11.01
N ASP A 29 12.96 -3.84 11.30
CA ASP A 29 12.76 -5.00 10.43
C ASP A 29 11.27 -5.30 10.26
N ILE A 30 10.88 -5.80 9.08
CA ILE A 30 9.52 -6.28 8.83
C ILE A 30 9.49 -7.75 9.24
N ARG A 31 8.85 -8.03 10.38
CA ARG A 31 8.74 -9.39 10.95
C ARG A 31 7.80 -10.25 10.13
N GLY A 32 6.69 -9.65 9.71
CA GLY A 32 5.67 -10.33 8.93
C GLY A 32 4.79 -9.35 8.19
N HIS A 33 4.26 -9.81 7.07
CA HIS A 33 3.21 -9.13 6.33
C HIS A 33 2.15 -10.15 5.91
N SER A 34 0.89 -9.82 6.18
CA SER A 34 -0.26 -10.57 5.69
C SER A 34 -1.19 -9.63 4.94
N ALA A 35 -1.58 -9.98 3.72
CA ALA A 35 -2.66 -9.31 3.00
C ALA A 35 -3.77 -10.33 2.70
N THR A 36 -5.01 -9.87 2.68
CA THR A 36 -6.17 -10.64 2.25
C THR A 36 -6.93 -9.80 1.24
N ILE A 37 -7.18 -10.39 0.07
CA ILE A 37 -7.85 -9.73 -1.05
C ILE A 37 -9.18 -10.44 -1.26
N LYS A 38 -10.28 -9.78 -0.88
CA LYS A 38 -11.63 -10.29 -1.04
C LYS A 38 -12.31 -9.62 -2.21
N ILE A 39 -12.82 -10.40 -3.15
CA ILE A 39 -13.57 -9.89 -4.31
C ILE A 39 -15.06 -10.11 -4.06
N GLU A 40 -15.85 -9.04 -4.12
CA GLU A 40 -17.30 -9.08 -3.94
C GLU A 40 -17.97 -8.24 -5.03
N GLY A 41 -18.60 -8.90 -6.00
CA GLY A 41 -19.20 -8.20 -7.13
C GLY A 41 -18.18 -7.37 -7.92
N GLU A 42 -18.34 -6.05 -7.90
CA GLU A 42 -17.48 -5.10 -8.61
C GLU A 42 -16.43 -4.41 -7.71
N THR A 43 -16.26 -4.87 -6.48
CA THR A 43 -15.29 -4.29 -5.54
C THR A 43 -14.29 -5.32 -5.04
N VAL A 44 -13.17 -4.79 -4.58
CA VAL A 44 -12.11 -5.52 -3.90
C VAL A 44 -11.91 -4.89 -2.53
N THR A 45 -12.03 -5.68 -1.48
CA THR A 45 -11.60 -5.30 -0.14
C THR A 45 -10.22 -5.87 0.11
N VAL A 46 -9.30 -4.99 0.47
CA VAL A 46 -7.95 -5.35 0.90
C VAL A 46 -7.83 -5.09 2.39
N GLU A 47 -7.52 -6.14 3.13
CA GLU A 47 -7.15 -6.07 4.55
C GLU A 47 -5.69 -6.51 4.67
N SER A 48 -4.84 -5.68 5.29
CA SER A 48 -3.43 -6.05 5.48
C SER A 48 -2.96 -5.76 6.90
N THR A 49 -2.00 -6.55 7.36
CA THR A 49 -1.30 -6.37 8.62
C THR A 49 0.20 -6.46 8.36
N THR A 50 0.94 -5.46 8.83
CA THR A 50 2.41 -5.44 8.75
C THR A 50 2.98 -5.28 10.15
N GLU A 51 3.86 -6.19 10.55
CA GLU A 51 4.54 -6.18 11.83
C GLU A 51 5.95 -5.62 11.67
N TYR A 52 6.23 -4.53 12.37
CA TYR A 52 7.54 -3.89 12.40
C TYR A 52 8.19 -4.11 13.75
N ARG A 53 9.44 -4.58 13.77
CA ARG A 53 10.29 -4.54 14.96
C ARG A 53 11.23 -3.36 14.85
N TYR A 54 11.06 -2.38 15.72
CA TYR A 54 11.91 -1.21 15.81
C TYR A 54 13.02 -1.43 16.85
N ARG A 55 14.24 -0.96 16.58
CA ARG A 55 15.43 -1.27 17.40
C ARG A 55 16.07 -0.07 18.09
N GLY A 56 15.51 1.12 17.91
CA GLY A 56 16.01 2.35 18.52
C GLY A 56 15.41 2.68 19.88
N ASP A 57 15.74 3.87 20.38
CA ASP A 57 15.05 4.52 21.49
C ASP A 57 13.69 5.06 21.06
N ALA A 58 12.81 5.30 22.05
CA ALA A 58 11.45 5.77 21.81
C ALA A 58 11.42 7.04 20.95
N ALA A 59 10.57 7.06 19.94
CA ALA A 59 10.52 8.11 18.93
C ALA A 59 9.15 8.19 18.24
N THR A 60 9.03 9.08 17.26
CA THR A 60 7.91 9.12 16.33
C THR A 60 8.39 8.66 14.96
N GLY A 61 7.67 7.71 14.35
CA GLY A 61 7.85 7.30 12.97
C GLY A 61 6.75 7.86 12.07
N GLN A 62 6.92 7.67 10.77
CA GLN A 62 5.87 7.90 9.79
C GLN A 62 5.57 6.61 9.02
N VAL A 63 4.29 6.27 8.93
CA VAL A 63 3.83 5.23 8.00
C VAL A 63 3.47 5.87 6.67
N LEU A 64 3.81 5.20 5.58
CA LEU A 64 3.45 5.56 4.22
C LEU A 64 2.61 4.45 3.60
N VAL A 65 1.42 4.78 3.13
CA VAL A 65 0.49 3.87 2.48
C VAL A 65 0.34 4.27 1.03
N SER A 66 0.68 3.36 0.12
CA SER A 66 0.56 3.59 -1.31
C SER A 66 -0.90 3.55 -1.75
N ARG A 67 -1.30 4.54 -2.55
CA ARG A 67 -2.51 4.49 -3.37
C ARG A 67 -2.09 4.73 -4.80
N LEU A 68 -2.29 3.72 -5.64
CA LEU A 68 -1.77 3.67 -7.00
C LEU A 68 -2.90 3.37 -7.98
N ARG A 69 -2.84 4.01 -9.14
CA ARG A 69 -3.72 3.73 -10.27
C ARG A 69 -2.88 3.50 -11.50
N VAL A 70 -3.14 2.40 -12.17
CA VAL A 70 -2.72 2.21 -13.56
C VAL A 70 -3.97 2.40 -14.40
N ASP A 71 -3.88 3.27 -15.39
CA ASP A 71 -4.92 3.44 -16.41
C ASP A 71 -4.23 3.55 -17.77
N ALA A 72 -4.18 2.41 -18.46
CA ALA A 72 -3.52 2.32 -19.77
C ALA A 72 -4.29 3.06 -20.87
N GLU A 73 -5.58 3.30 -20.68
CA GLU A 73 -6.43 4.01 -21.65
C GLU A 73 -6.41 5.52 -21.39
N ASN A 74 -6.20 5.94 -20.15
CA ASN A 74 -6.05 7.34 -19.75
C ASN A 74 -4.85 7.56 -18.80
N PRO A 75 -3.62 7.72 -19.32
CA PRO A 75 -2.43 7.94 -18.48
C PRO A 75 -2.46 9.23 -17.64
N GLU A 76 -3.32 10.18 -17.98
CA GLU A 76 -3.53 11.42 -17.23
C GLU A 76 -4.71 11.31 -16.24
N ALA A 77 -5.26 10.10 -16.05
CA ALA A 77 -6.33 9.86 -15.10
C ALA A 77 -5.97 10.43 -13.71
N PRO A 78 -6.93 11.04 -13.01
CA PRO A 78 -6.68 11.57 -11.69
C PRO A 78 -6.18 10.46 -10.75
N PRO A 79 -5.28 10.80 -9.80
CA PRO A 79 -4.83 9.85 -8.81
C PRO A 79 -6.00 9.19 -8.05
N PRO A 80 -5.81 7.95 -7.55
CA PRO A 80 -6.88 7.26 -6.84
C PRO A 80 -7.22 8.00 -5.54
N ALA A 81 -8.49 7.94 -5.13
CA ALA A 81 -8.99 8.65 -3.95
C ALA A 81 -9.73 7.72 -2.97
N PHE A 82 -9.53 6.41 -3.05
CA PHE A 82 -10.17 5.47 -2.14
C PHE A 82 -9.76 5.72 -0.68
N ALA A 83 -10.69 5.46 0.23
CA ALA A 83 -10.50 5.61 1.67
C ALA A 83 -9.65 4.46 2.23
N VAL A 84 -8.84 4.77 3.24
CA VAL A 84 -8.01 3.80 3.95
C VAL A 84 -8.27 3.96 5.44
N GLU A 85 -8.78 2.91 6.05
CA GLU A 85 -8.84 2.77 7.50
C GLU A 85 -7.51 2.20 7.99
N ALA A 86 -6.92 2.83 9.00
CA ALA A 86 -5.63 2.43 9.53
C ALA A 86 -5.63 2.38 11.05
N THR A 87 -5.00 1.33 11.59
CA THR A 87 -4.72 1.23 13.02
C THR A 87 -3.25 0.93 13.28
N TRP A 88 -2.71 1.55 14.31
CA TRP A 88 -1.38 1.28 14.86
C TRP A 88 -1.56 0.68 16.25
N ASP A 89 -1.10 -0.55 16.45
CA ASP A 89 -1.30 -1.30 17.70
C ASP A 89 -2.75 -1.30 18.17
N LYS A 90 -3.68 -1.55 17.23
CA LYS A 90 -5.14 -1.59 17.41
C LYS A 90 -5.79 -0.22 17.71
N LYS A 91 -5.03 0.89 17.71
CA LYS A 91 -5.58 2.24 17.85
C LYS A 91 -5.72 2.90 16.47
N PRO A 92 -6.86 3.53 16.14
CA PRO A 92 -7.00 4.27 14.89
C PRO A 92 -5.93 5.35 14.74
N ILE A 93 -5.43 5.53 13.52
CA ILE A 93 -4.52 6.63 13.17
C ILE A 93 -5.08 7.43 12.00
N SER A 94 -4.84 8.73 12.01
CA SER A 94 -5.19 9.60 10.89
C SER A 94 -4.13 9.52 9.80
N LEU A 95 -4.59 9.44 8.56
CA LEU A 95 -3.77 9.43 7.37
C LEU A 95 -4.09 10.67 6.51
N ALA A 96 -3.06 11.35 6.02
CA ALA A 96 -3.18 12.55 5.19
C ALA A 96 -2.47 12.38 3.84
N PRO A 97 -2.96 13.01 2.75
CA PRO A 97 -2.29 12.99 1.46
C PRO A 97 -0.86 13.55 1.52
N VAL A 98 0.06 12.93 0.78
CA VAL A 98 1.41 13.44 0.57
C VAL A 98 1.42 14.32 -0.69
N ALA A 99 1.75 15.62 -0.53
CA ALA A 99 1.63 16.61 -1.61
C ALA A 99 2.63 16.42 -2.76
N ASP A 100 3.86 15.93 -2.47
CA ASP A 100 4.98 15.90 -3.42
C ASP A 100 5.47 14.48 -3.72
N TYR A 101 4.55 13.55 -4.04
CA TYR A 101 4.95 12.19 -4.40
C TYR A 101 5.40 12.11 -5.88
N PRO A 102 6.56 11.51 -6.18
CA PRO A 102 7.06 11.43 -7.55
C PRO A 102 6.09 10.65 -8.44
N LYS A 103 5.95 11.12 -9.70
CA LYS A 103 5.21 10.37 -10.73
C LYS A 103 5.89 9.04 -10.97
N LEU A 104 5.13 7.95 -10.91
CA LEU A 104 5.60 6.62 -11.27
C LEU A 104 5.35 6.41 -12.76
N ALA A 105 6.34 5.84 -13.46
CA ALA A 105 6.15 5.52 -14.87
C ALA A 105 4.99 4.52 -15.02
N GLY A 106 3.95 4.90 -15.78
CA GLY A 106 2.78 4.06 -16.03
C GLY A 106 1.75 3.98 -14.90
N ALA A 107 1.88 4.78 -13.83
CA ALA A 107 0.90 4.84 -12.75
C ALA A 107 0.78 6.25 -12.13
N THR A 108 -0.44 6.66 -11.78
CA THR A 108 -0.65 7.84 -10.93
C THR A 108 -0.71 7.42 -9.47
N ALA A 109 -0.18 8.27 -8.59
CA ALA A 109 0.01 7.96 -7.17
C ALA A 109 -0.55 9.09 -6.29
N SER A 110 -1.16 8.72 -5.18
CA SER A 110 -1.69 9.65 -4.16
C SER A 110 -1.50 9.06 -2.76
N PRO A 111 -0.25 8.75 -2.36
CA PRO A 111 -0.01 8.07 -1.11
C PRO A 111 -0.47 8.88 0.09
N LEU A 112 -0.70 8.16 1.18
CA LEU A 112 -1.09 8.71 2.46
C LEU A 112 0.04 8.54 3.48
N SER A 113 0.19 9.49 4.39
CA SER A 113 1.12 9.40 5.51
C SER A 113 0.43 9.63 6.84
N GLY A 114 0.97 9.02 7.90
CA GLY A 114 0.52 9.24 9.27
C GLY A 114 1.65 9.07 10.27
N SER A 115 1.64 9.88 11.33
CA SER A 115 2.62 9.77 12.41
C SER A 115 2.22 8.68 13.40
N VAL A 116 3.20 7.87 13.82
CA VAL A 116 2.97 6.77 14.76
C VAL A 116 4.02 6.76 15.88
N PRO A 117 3.65 6.41 17.12
CA PRO A 117 4.61 6.27 18.20
C PRO A 117 5.42 4.97 18.04
N LEU A 118 6.73 5.08 18.25
CA LEU A 118 7.67 3.96 18.30
C LEU A 118 8.17 3.82 19.73
N GLY A 119 7.91 2.67 20.36
CA GLY A 119 8.46 2.35 21.67
C GLY A 119 9.94 1.99 21.57
N LYS A 120 10.65 2.02 22.70
CA LYS A 120 12.05 1.57 22.73
C LYS A 120 12.11 0.06 22.45
N GLN A 121 12.85 -0.33 21.42
CA GLN A 121 13.09 -1.73 21.06
C GLN A 121 11.82 -2.60 20.96
N SER A 122 10.70 -2.02 20.51
CA SER A 122 9.38 -2.66 20.51
C SER A 122 8.96 -3.21 19.15
N THR A 123 7.93 -4.04 19.17
CA THR A 123 7.22 -4.50 17.97
C THR A 123 5.88 -3.78 17.86
N HIS A 124 5.52 -3.39 16.65
CA HIS A 124 4.31 -2.66 16.34
C HIS A 124 3.58 -3.30 15.15
N ALA A 125 2.26 -3.18 15.14
CA ALA A 125 1.44 -3.68 14.04
C ALA A 125 0.66 -2.54 13.39
N LEU A 126 0.88 -2.34 12.08
CA LEU A 126 0.03 -1.52 11.23
C LEU A 126 -1.01 -2.41 10.57
N ARG A 127 -2.30 -2.10 10.76
CA ARG A 127 -3.39 -2.74 10.02
C ARG A 127 -4.07 -1.75 9.12
N LEU A 128 -4.31 -2.14 7.88
CA LEU A 128 -5.00 -1.34 6.89
C LEU A 128 -6.24 -2.09 6.38
N LYS A 129 -7.30 -1.33 6.13
CA LYS A 129 -8.49 -1.81 5.44
C LYS A 129 -8.93 -0.77 4.41
N MET A 130 -9.21 -1.23 3.20
CA MET A 130 -9.70 -0.38 2.13
C MET A 130 -10.55 -1.17 1.14
N THR A 131 -11.50 -0.48 0.53
CA THR A 131 -12.32 -1.02 -0.55
C THR A 131 -12.10 -0.17 -1.79
N LEU A 132 -11.82 -0.83 -2.91
CA LEU A 132 -11.53 -0.21 -4.19
C LEU A 132 -12.31 -0.93 -5.32
N PRO A 133 -12.55 -0.27 -6.46
CA PRO A 133 -13.20 -0.92 -7.59
C PRO A 133 -12.33 -2.06 -8.15
N LEU A 134 -12.98 -3.13 -8.59
CA LEU A 134 -12.32 -4.24 -9.26
C LEU A 134 -11.81 -3.76 -10.64
N GLY A 135 -10.52 -3.94 -10.87
CA GLY A 135 -9.86 -3.52 -12.10
C GLY A 135 -10.27 -4.37 -13.31
N ARG A 136 -9.86 -3.92 -14.49
CA ARG A 136 -10.13 -4.56 -15.78
C ARG A 136 -8.84 -4.77 -16.56
N THR A 137 -8.81 -5.79 -17.39
CA THR A 137 -7.68 -6.04 -18.32
C THR A 137 -8.19 -6.40 -19.71
N GLY A 138 -7.46 -5.97 -20.74
CA GLY A 138 -7.85 -6.22 -22.12
C GLY A 138 -9.11 -5.44 -22.54
N LYS A 139 -9.48 -5.56 -23.82
CA LYS A 139 -10.60 -4.82 -24.41
C LYS A 139 -11.98 -5.41 -24.10
N SER A 140 -12.03 -6.60 -23.49
CA SER A 140 -13.29 -7.27 -23.15
C SER A 140 -13.68 -6.97 -21.71
N PRO A 141 -14.94 -6.56 -21.45
CA PRO A 141 -15.43 -6.26 -20.11
C PRO A 141 -15.59 -7.50 -19.23
N GLN A 142 -15.14 -8.69 -19.63
CA GLN A 142 -15.23 -9.91 -18.82
C GLN A 142 -13.97 -10.17 -17.97
N ARG A 143 -12.82 -9.62 -18.36
CA ARG A 143 -11.58 -9.86 -17.62
C ARG A 143 -11.46 -8.84 -16.50
N ARG A 144 -11.27 -9.35 -15.28
CA ARG A 144 -11.14 -8.56 -14.05
C ARG A 144 -9.79 -8.83 -13.42
N ILE A 145 -9.29 -7.85 -12.68
CA ILE A 145 -8.02 -7.92 -11.99
C ILE A 145 -8.10 -7.21 -10.64
N ALA A 146 -7.47 -7.79 -9.64
CA ALA A 146 -7.14 -7.15 -8.39
C ALA A 146 -5.61 -7.18 -8.25
N GLY A 147 -5.02 -6.12 -7.71
CA GLY A 147 -3.57 -6.02 -7.54
C GLY A 147 -3.21 -5.65 -6.11
N TYR A 148 -2.08 -6.19 -5.66
CA TYR A 148 -1.42 -5.81 -4.43
C TYR A 148 0.09 -5.77 -4.67
N LEU A 149 0.72 -4.64 -4.38
CA LEU A 149 2.14 -4.43 -4.65
C LEU A 149 3.00 -4.89 -3.47
N LEU A 150 3.84 -5.89 -3.71
CA LEU A 150 4.87 -6.35 -2.77
C LEU A 150 6.23 -5.78 -3.15
N GLU A 151 6.38 -4.46 -3.06
CA GLU A 151 7.68 -3.80 -3.28
C GLU A 151 8.13 -3.10 -2.00
N GLY A 152 9.33 -3.43 -1.53
CA GLY A 152 9.90 -2.86 -0.32
C GLY A 152 11.41 -2.95 -0.34
N LYS A 153 12.09 -1.98 0.29
CA LYS A 153 13.54 -1.98 0.45
C LYS A 153 14.04 -2.98 1.50
N MET A 154 13.13 -3.41 2.38
CA MET A 154 13.44 -4.26 3.52
C MET A 154 12.95 -5.69 3.26
N PRO A 155 13.74 -6.72 3.61
CA PRO A 155 13.27 -8.09 3.55
C PRO A 155 12.08 -8.28 4.49
N ILE A 156 11.12 -9.09 4.05
CA ILE A 156 9.94 -9.48 4.82
C ILE A 156 10.26 -10.83 5.47
N GLY A 157 10.16 -10.93 6.80
CA GLY A 157 10.42 -12.18 7.50
C GLY A 157 9.45 -13.30 7.11
N VAL A 158 8.15 -13.04 7.26
CA VAL A 158 7.06 -13.96 6.86
C VAL A 158 6.09 -13.23 5.94
N LEU A 159 5.73 -13.83 4.82
CA LEU A 159 4.78 -13.27 3.85
C LEU A 159 3.60 -14.21 3.64
N ASN A 160 2.38 -13.70 3.83
CA ASN A 160 1.12 -14.36 3.47
C ASN A 160 0.26 -13.42 2.61
N VAL A 161 -0.22 -13.88 1.46
CA VAL A 161 -1.13 -13.12 0.58
C VAL A 161 -2.22 -14.04 0.07
#